data_AF-A0A2S9UCI3-F1
#
_entry.id   AF-A0A2S9UCI3-F1
#
_cell.length_a   1.000
_cell.length_b   1.000
_cell.length_c   1.000
_cell.angle_alpha   90.00
_cell.angle_beta   90.00
_cell.angle_gamma   90.00
#
_symmetry.space_group_name_H-M   'P 1'
#
loop_
_entity.id
_entity.type
_entity.pdbx_description
1 polymer ?
#
loop_
_entity_poly.entity_id
_entity_poly.type
_entity_poly.pdbx_seq_one_letter_code
_entity_poly.pdbx_strand_id
1 'polypeptide(L)'
;MQAMMEETQAFENRVLERLNAGKTVRSFLIAAVELLTEAVNILVLQVFRKDDYAVKYAVEPLLDGSGPLGDLSVRLKLIYGLGVISRAEYEDCELLMALREELNHDGNDYAFTDDEILGPFGELHCVVALPPAPPALESSDPQLIQMQQQRYQQVVRSTMVLSLTELLSRISLKKAFQK
;
A
#
# COMPACT_ATOMS: atom_id res chain seq x y z
N MET A 1 9.01 26.58 -1.03
CA MET A 1 7.59 26.20 -0.92
C MET A 1 7.12 25.51 -2.21
N GLN A 2 7.31 26.10 -3.39
CA GLN A 2 7.05 25.45 -4.69
C GLN A 2 7.81 24.13 -4.90
N ALA A 3 9.13 24.09 -4.70
CA ALA A 3 9.92 22.87 -4.92
C ALA A 3 9.50 21.67 -4.03
N MET A 4 9.09 21.92 -2.78
CA MET A 4 8.64 20.86 -1.86
C MET A 4 7.24 20.33 -2.24
N MET A 5 6.40 21.18 -2.81
CA MET A 5 5.10 20.78 -3.38
C MET A 5 5.31 19.95 -4.66
N GLU A 6 6.27 20.34 -5.51
CA GLU A 6 6.61 19.60 -6.74
C GLU A 6 7.15 18.19 -6.44
N GLU A 7 8.06 18.04 -5.46
CA GLU A 7 8.59 16.72 -5.06
C GLU A 7 7.50 15.80 -4.47
N THR A 8 6.60 16.37 -3.67
CA THR A 8 5.48 15.63 -3.08
C THR A 8 4.51 15.14 -4.16
N GLN A 9 4.16 16.01 -5.09
CA GLN A 9 3.26 15.70 -6.20
C GLN A 9 3.88 14.70 -7.17
N ALA A 10 5.20 14.77 -7.39
CA ALA A 10 5.92 13.80 -8.21
C ALA A 10 5.89 12.39 -7.58
N PHE A 11 6.00 12.28 -6.25
CA PHE A 11 5.88 11.01 -5.54
C PHE A 11 4.47 10.42 -5.68
N GLU A 12 3.43 11.22 -5.43
CA GLU A 12 2.03 10.82 -5.60
C GLU A 12 1.74 10.31 -7.01
N ASN A 13 2.21 11.03 -8.04
CA ASN A 13 2.05 10.63 -9.43
C ASN A 13 2.75 9.30 -9.72
N ARG A 14 3.98 9.11 -9.20
CA ARG A 14 4.72 7.85 -9.33
C ARG A 14 3.99 6.69 -8.66
N VAL A 15 3.40 6.91 -7.49
CA VAL A 15 2.58 5.91 -6.79
C VAL A 15 1.36 5.54 -7.63
N LEU A 16 0.62 6.54 -8.12
CA LEU A 16 -0.56 6.33 -8.98
C LEU A 16 -0.23 5.54 -10.23
N GLU A 17 0.84 5.90 -10.94
CA GLU A 17 1.28 5.21 -12.16
C GLU A 17 1.61 3.74 -11.90
N ARG A 18 2.37 3.47 -10.83
CA ARG A 18 2.82 2.11 -10.52
C ARG A 18 1.67 1.23 -10.03
N LEU A 19 0.74 1.76 -9.22
CA LEU A 19 -0.48 1.05 -8.83
C LEU A 19 -1.40 0.78 -10.04
N ASN A 20 -1.54 1.75 -10.94
CA ASN A 20 -2.37 1.59 -12.14
C ASN A 20 -1.77 0.60 -13.16
N ALA A 21 -0.47 0.33 -13.12
CA ALA A 21 0.17 -0.65 -14.01
C ALA A 21 -0.23 -2.11 -13.69
N GLY A 22 -0.52 -2.44 -12.42
CA GLY A 22 -0.86 -3.81 -12.00
C GLY A 22 -2.27 -4.20 -12.45
N LYS A 23 -2.44 -5.07 -13.43
CA LYS A 23 -3.76 -5.39 -14.05
C LYS A 23 -4.60 -6.38 -13.24
N THR A 24 -3.96 -7.20 -12.41
CA THR A 24 -4.58 -8.23 -11.57
C THR A 24 -4.48 -7.83 -10.10
N VAL A 25 -5.26 -8.48 -9.22
CA VAL A 25 -5.17 -8.24 -7.78
C VAL A 25 -3.77 -8.55 -7.26
N ARG A 26 -3.18 -9.68 -7.68
CA ARG A 26 -1.82 -10.09 -7.31
C ARG A 26 -0.77 -9.03 -7.69
N SER A 27 -0.77 -8.59 -8.95
CA SER A 27 0.18 -7.57 -9.42
C SER A 27 -0.03 -6.20 -8.75
N PHE A 28 -1.28 -5.85 -8.45
CA PHE A 28 -1.60 -4.65 -7.69
C PHE A 28 -1.06 -4.68 -6.25
N LEU A 29 -1.26 -5.79 -5.52
CA LEU A 29 -0.75 -5.94 -4.15
C LEU A 29 0.77 -6.02 -4.09
N ILE A 30 1.42 -6.66 -5.06
CA ILE A 30 2.88 -6.64 -5.18
C ILE A 30 3.37 -5.19 -5.31
N ALA A 31 2.80 -4.41 -6.24
CA ALA A 31 3.18 -3.01 -6.42
C ALA A 31 2.91 -2.17 -5.16
N ALA A 32 1.78 -2.40 -4.48
CA ALA A 32 1.45 -1.69 -3.24
C ALA A 32 2.46 -1.96 -2.12
N VAL A 33 2.85 -3.23 -1.91
CA VAL A 33 3.82 -3.60 -0.87
C VAL A 33 5.25 -3.14 -1.23
N GLU A 34 5.62 -3.12 -2.51
CA GLU A 34 6.88 -2.52 -2.95
C GLU A 34 6.92 -1.01 -2.63
N LEU A 35 5.86 -0.28 -2.94
CA LEU A 35 5.76 1.14 -2.63
C LEU A 35 5.72 1.40 -1.11
N LEU A 36 5.06 0.53 -0.35
CA LEU A 36 5.06 0.56 1.11
C LEU A 36 6.49 0.37 1.65
N THR A 37 7.24 -0.57 1.08
CA THR A 37 8.64 -0.79 1.43
C THR A 37 9.47 0.47 1.23
N GLU A 38 9.29 1.14 0.08
CA GLU A 38 9.96 2.42 -0.21
C GLU A 38 9.57 3.51 0.81
N ALA A 39 8.28 3.67 1.09
CA ALA A 39 7.77 4.67 2.04
C ALA A 39 8.26 4.44 3.48
N VAL A 40 8.21 3.20 3.96
CA VAL A 40 8.72 2.82 5.28
C VAL A 40 10.23 3.03 5.35
N ASN A 41 10.97 2.66 4.29
CA ASN A 41 12.41 2.87 4.26
C ASN A 41 12.80 4.36 4.37
N ILE A 42 12.05 5.26 3.72
CA ILE A 42 12.23 6.70 3.88
C ILE A 42 12.10 7.10 5.35
N LEU A 43 11.08 6.62 6.07
CA LEU A 43 10.88 6.93 7.49
C LEU A 43 11.97 6.35 8.38
N VAL A 44 12.35 5.09 8.16
CA VAL A 44 13.40 4.42 8.93
C VAL A 44 14.74 5.15 8.81
N LEU A 45 15.11 5.60 7.60
CA LEU A 45 16.33 6.37 7.39
C LEU A 45 16.30 7.76 8.07
N GLN A 46 15.13 8.31 8.37
CA GLN A 46 15.02 9.53 9.18
C GLN A 46 15.24 9.29 10.67
N VAL A 47 15.03 8.06 11.16
CA VAL A 47 15.20 7.72 12.58
C VAL A 47 16.67 7.65 12.97
N PHE A 48 17.52 7.15 12.07
CA PHE A 48 18.93 6.94 12.34
C PHE A 48 19.77 8.21 12.17
N ARG A 49 20.90 8.27 12.89
CA ARG A 49 21.87 9.35 12.75
C ARG A 49 22.50 9.33 11.35
N LYS A 50 22.77 10.53 10.82
CA LYS A 50 23.31 10.74 9.46
C LYS A 50 24.82 10.97 9.42
N ASP A 51 25.53 10.72 10.52
CA ASP A 51 26.99 10.80 10.53
C ASP A 51 27.59 9.64 9.72
N ASP A 52 28.49 9.94 8.78
CA ASP A 52 29.01 8.95 7.82
C ASP A 52 29.64 7.72 8.49
N TYR A 53 30.27 7.91 9.65
CA TYR A 53 30.86 6.80 10.42
C TYR A 53 29.77 5.96 11.08
N ALA A 54 28.80 6.59 11.74
CA ALA A 54 27.66 5.87 12.34
C ALA A 54 26.83 5.14 11.27
N VAL A 55 26.64 5.75 10.10
CA VAL A 55 25.90 5.13 8.99
C VAL A 55 26.60 3.85 8.54
N LYS A 56 27.88 3.95 8.18
CA LYS A 56 28.65 2.81 7.65
C LYS A 56 28.79 1.64 8.63
N TYR A 57 28.99 1.93 9.92
CA TYR A 57 29.35 0.88 10.89
C TYR A 57 28.22 0.42 11.80
N ALA A 58 27.14 1.19 11.92
CA ALA A 58 26.00 0.82 12.76
C ALA A 58 24.68 0.76 11.98
N VAL A 59 24.38 1.74 11.12
CA VAL A 59 23.07 1.81 10.44
C VAL A 59 22.97 0.80 9.29
N GLU A 60 23.95 0.77 8.39
CA GLU A 60 23.95 -0.15 7.25
C GLU A 60 23.84 -1.62 7.68
N PRO A 61 24.62 -2.13 8.65
CA PRO A 61 24.48 -3.52 9.11
C PRO A 61 23.12 -3.83 9.77
N LEU A 62 22.44 -2.84 10.34
CA LEU A 62 21.10 -3.04 10.90
C LEU A 62 20.04 -3.18 9.81
N LEU A 63 20.16 -2.39 8.74
CA LEU A 63 19.19 -2.27 7.65
C LEU A 63 19.47 -3.18 6.46
N ASP A 64 20.64 -3.82 6.40
CA ASP A 64 20.90 -4.83 5.38
C ASP A 64 19.89 -5.99 5.49
N GLY A 65 19.67 -6.72 4.39
CA GLY A 65 18.70 -7.82 4.34
C GLY A 65 18.99 -8.96 5.32
N SER A 66 20.23 -9.08 5.77
CA SER A 66 20.66 -10.01 6.83
C SER A 66 20.63 -9.41 8.24
N GLY A 67 20.41 -8.09 8.35
CA GLY A 67 20.35 -7.35 9.60
C GLY A 67 19.03 -7.51 10.33
N PRO A 68 18.99 -7.20 11.65
CA PRO A 68 17.77 -7.32 12.46
C PRO A 68 16.61 -6.44 11.99
N LEU A 69 16.89 -5.38 11.22
CA LEU A 69 15.88 -4.51 10.60
C LEU A 69 15.85 -4.70 9.08
N GLY A 70 16.30 -5.84 8.55
CA GLY A 70 16.21 -6.15 7.12
C GLY A 70 14.77 -6.32 6.64
N ASP A 71 13.93 -6.94 7.47
CA ASP A 71 12.55 -7.28 7.14
C ASP A 71 11.58 -6.08 7.24
N LEU A 72 10.63 -6.00 6.29
CA LEU A 72 9.65 -4.92 6.24
C LEU A 72 8.72 -4.91 7.45
N SER A 73 8.24 -6.08 7.91
CA SER A 73 7.32 -6.13 9.06
C SER A 73 8.04 -5.67 10.33
N VAL A 74 9.33 -6.00 10.47
CA VAL A 74 10.14 -5.50 11.60
C VAL A 74 10.33 -3.98 11.53
N ARG A 75 10.62 -3.43 10.34
CA ARG A 75 10.70 -1.97 10.15
C ARG A 75 9.40 -1.27 10.46
N LEU A 76 8.28 -1.84 10.03
CA LEU A 76 6.94 -1.32 10.26
C LEU A 76 6.62 -1.28 11.76
N LYS A 77 6.92 -2.36 12.49
CA LYS A 77 6.81 -2.43 13.96
C LYS A 77 7.69 -1.38 14.65
N LEU A 78 8.89 -1.14 14.15
CA LEU A 78 9.79 -0.11 14.69
C LEU A 78 9.19 1.29 14.56
N ILE A 79 8.77 1.70 13.35
CA ILE A 79 8.21 3.04 13.14
C ILE A 79 6.88 3.25 13.87
N TYR A 80 6.09 2.19 14.03
CA TYR A 80 4.89 2.22 14.87
C TYR A 80 5.23 2.36 16.35
N GLY A 81 6.17 1.55 16.86
CA GLY A 81 6.61 1.61 18.26
C GLY A 81 7.24 2.95 18.65
N LEU A 82 7.84 3.65 17.70
CA LEU A 82 8.36 5.02 17.86
C LEU A 82 7.27 6.11 17.76
N GLY A 83 6.02 5.74 17.45
CA GLY A 83 4.89 6.66 17.34
C GLY A 83 4.88 7.50 16.06
N VAL A 84 5.64 7.13 15.02
CA VAL A 84 5.70 7.87 13.74
C VAL A 84 4.43 7.66 12.93
N ILE A 85 3.91 6.43 12.93
CA ILE A 85 2.64 6.07 12.28
C ILE A 85 1.58 5.72 13.31
N SER A 86 0.33 5.95 12.95
CA SER A 86 -0.84 5.63 13.77
C SER A 86 -1.14 4.14 13.75
N ARG A 87 -2.02 3.70 14.66
CA ARG A 87 -2.52 2.33 14.71
C ARG A 87 -3.23 1.92 13.41
N ALA A 88 -4.11 2.78 12.89
CA ALA A 88 -4.84 2.50 11.64
C ALA A 88 -3.88 2.32 10.44
N GLU A 89 -2.88 3.20 10.32
CA GLU A 89 -1.86 3.08 9.27
C GLU A 89 -1.05 1.78 9.42
N TYR A 90 -0.69 1.40 10.66
CA TYR A 90 0.01 0.14 10.93
C TYR A 90 -0.83 -1.09 10.57
N GLU A 91 -2.10 -1.14 11.01
CA GLU A 91 -3.01 -2.23 10.73
C GLU A 91 -3.28 -2.38 9.22
N ASP A 92 -3.47 -1.28 8.50
CA ASP A 92 -3.64 -1.30 7.04
C ASP A 92 -2.40 -1.87 6.34
N CYS A 93 -1.20 -1.49 6.79
CA CYS A 93 0.05 -1.99 6.21
C CYS A 93 0.24 -3.49 6.45
N GLU A 94 -0.02 -3.98 7.66
CA GLU A 94 0.06 -5.42 7.98
C GLU A 94 -0.97 -6.21 7.18
N LEU A 95 -2.20 -5.69 7.01
CA LEU A 95 -3.23 -6.35 6.21
C LEU A 95 -2.82 -6.46 4.73
N LEU A 96 -2.27 -5.39 4.14
CA LEU A 96 -1.76 -5.44 2.76
C LEU A 96 -0.61 -6.44 2.59
N MET A 97 0.29 -6.51 3.56
CA MET A 97 1.39 -7.47 3.56
C MET A 97 0.89 -8.91 3.68
N ALA A 98 -0.04 -9.16 4.60
CA ALA A 98 -0.65 -10.48 4.77
C ALA A 98 -1.40 -10.93 3.51
N LEU A 99 -2.19 -10.04 2.91
CA LEU A 99 -2.96 -10.34 1.71
C LEU A 99 -2.06 -10.65 0.52
N ARG A 100 -0.97 -9.89 0.34
CA ARG A 100 0.05 -10.21 -0.68
C ARG A 100 0.67 -11.58 -0.43
N GLU A 101 1.03 -11.87 0.81
CA GLU A 101 1.72 -13.12 1.15
C GLU A 101 0.84 -14.34 0.94
N GLU A 102 -0.44 -14.25 1.29
CA GLU A 102 -1.42 -15.30 1.01
C GLU A 102 -1.57 -15.53 -0.51
N LEU A 103 -1.73 -14.45 -1.31
CA LEU A 103 -1.87 -14.57 -2.76
C LEU A 103 -0.59 -15.03 -3.50
N ASN A 104 0.57 -15.00 -2.84
CA ASN A 104 1.79 -15.58 -3.39
C ASN A 104 1.82 -17.11 -3.24
N HIS A 105 1.13 -17.64 -2.22
CA HIS A 105 1.02 -19.07 -1.95
C HIS A 105 -0.23 -19.69 -2.59
N ASP A 106 -1.22 -18.88 -2.93
CA ASP A 106 -2.41 -19.29 -3.67
C ASP A 106 -2.18 -19.22 -5.19
N GLY A 107 -2.52 -20.30 -5.90
CA GLY A 107 -2.46 -20.41 -7.35
C GLY A 107 -3.70 -19.87 -8.08
N ASN A 108 -4.77 -19.52 -7.35
CA ASN A 108 -5.98 -18.97 -7.93
C ASN A 108 -5.78 -17.54 -8.44
N ASP A 109 -6.54 -17.17 -9.48
CA ASP A 109 -6.56 -15.81 -10.01
C ASP A 109 -7.87 -15.13 -9.59
N TYR A 110 -7.75 -14.14 -8.71
CA TYR A 110 -8.88 -13.37 -8.19
C TYR A 110 -9.11 -12.07 -8.98
N ALA A 111 -10.38 -11.70 -9.12
CA ALA A 111 -10.83 -10.38 -9.52
C ALA A 111 -10.98 -9.45 -8.29
N PHE A 112 -10.98 -8.14 -8.53
CA PHE A 112 -11.19 -7.14 -7.47
C PHE A 112 -12.59 -7.20 -6.86
N THR A 113 -13.51 -7.93 -7.49
CA THR A 113 -14.92 -8.05 -7.09
C THR A 113 -15.23 -9.36 -6.39
N ASP A 114 -14.23 -10.24 -6.22
CA ASP A 114 -14.40 -11.51 -5.52
C ASP A 114 -14.47 -11.23 -4.01
N ASP A 115 -15.31 -11.98 -3.29
CA ASP A 115 -15.58 -11.75 -1.87
C ASP A 115 -14.32 -11.93 -1.01
N GLU A 116 -13.45 -12.86 -1.41
CA GLU A 116 -12.13 -13.12 -0.80
C GLU A 116 -11.21 -11.90 -0.86
N ILE A 117 -11.43 -11.00 -1.82
CA ILE A 117 -10.67 -9.76 -1.99
C ILE A 117 -11.41 -8.55 -1.42
N LEU A 118 -12.73 -8.46 -1.67
CA LEU A 118 -13.56 -7.35 -1.19
C LEU A 118 -13.67 -7.32 0.33
N GLY A 119 -13.76 -8.47 1.00
CA GLY A 119 -13.81 -8.56 2.45
C GLY A 119 -12.61 -7.87 3.11
N PRO A 120 -11.37 -8.33 2.84
CA PRO A 120 -10.16 -7.69 3.35
C PRO A 120 -10.02 -6.22 2.93
N PHE A 121 -10.41 -5.85 1.71
CA PHE A 121 -10.38 -4.44 1.30
C PHE A 121 -11.35 -3.55 2.07
N GLY A 122 -12.48 -4.11 2.53
CA GLY A 122 -13.44 -3.40 3.37
C GLY A 122 -12.97 -3.21 4.81
N GLU A 123 -11.97 -3.97 5.26
CA GLU A 123 -11.37 -3.85 6.61
C GLU A 123 -10.28 -2.77 6.67
N LEU A 124 -9.78 -2.30 5.52
CA LEU A 124 -8.78 -1.24 5.45
C LEU A 124 -9.37 0.10 5.89
N HIS A 125 -8.73 0.73 6.87
CA HIS A 125 -9.14 2.03 7.39
C HIS A 125 -8.97 3.15 6.37
N CYS A 126 -8.00 3.03 5.45
CA CYS A 126 -7.81 3.98 4.36
C CYS A 126 -8.93 3.93 3.32
N VAL A 127 -9.72 2.85 3.27
CA VAL A 127 -10.87 2.72 2.37
C VAL A 127 -12.12 3.26 3.08
N VAL A 128 -12.45 4.54 2.82
CA VAL A 128 -13.59 5.21 3.47
C VAL A 128 -14.92 4.50 3.16
N ALA A 129 -15.11 4.08 1.92
CA ALA A 129 -16.28 3.32 1.50
C ALA A 129 -15.96 2.52 0.23
N LEU A 130 -16.26 1.22 0.26
CA LEU A 130 -16.29 0.42 -0.95
C LEU A 130 -17.50 0.82 -1.81
N PRO A 131 -17.36 0.77 -3.16
CA PRO A 131 -18.48 1.02 -4.03
C PRO A 131 -19.58 -0.02 -3.78
N PRO A 132 -20.86 0.40 -3.74
CA PRO A 132 -21.95 -0.51 -3.49
C PRO A 132 -22.01 -1.56 -4.60
N ALA A 133 -22.34 -2.80 -4.22
CA ALA A 133 -22.57 -3.86 -5.19
C ALA A 133 -23.64 -3.42 -6.19
N PRO A 134 -23.44 -3.67 -7.49
CA PRO A 134 -24.42 -3.30 -8.49
C PRO A 134 -25.72 -4.08 -8.25
N PRO A 135 -26.89 -3.46 -8.54
CA PRO A 135 -28.16 -4.16 -8.39
C PRO A 135 -28.19 -5.38 -9.30
N ALA A 136 -28.75 -6.48 -8.79
CA ALA A 136 -28.97 -7.68 -9.58
C ALA A 136 -29.77 -7.32 -10.82
N LEU A 137 -29.21 -7.59 -12.00
CA LEU A 137 -29.93 -7.42 -13.25
C LEU A 137 -30.97 -8.53 -13.37
N GLU A 138 -32.24 -8.17 -13.51
CA GLU A 138 -33.29 -9.11 -13.92
C GLU A 138 -33.15 -9.52 -15.41
N SER A 139 -32.18 -8.94 -16.13
CA SER A 139 -31.93 -9.22 -17.55
C SER A 139 -31.23 -10.56 -17.74
N SER A 140 -31.71 -11.39 -18.67
CA SER A 140 -31.00 -12.58 -19.14
C SER A 140 -29.90 -12.27 -20.18
N ASP A 141 -29.63 -10.99 -20.47
CA ASP A 141 -28.63 -10.57 -21.47
C ASP A 141 -27.21 -10.72 -20.90
N PRO A 142 -26.41 -11.68 -21.40
CA PRO A 142 -25.05 -11.91 -20.91
C PRO A 142 -24.11 -10.73 -21.15
N GLN A 143 -24.33 -9.94 -22.21
CA GLN A 143 -23.46 -8.80 -22.52
C GLN A 143 -23.65 -7.67 -21.51
N LEU A 144 -24.91 -7.40 -21.13
CA LEU A 144 -25.21 -6.38 -20.13
C LEU A 144 -24.64 -6.75 -18.75
N ILE A 145 -24.74 -8.03 -18.36
CA ILE A 145 -24.16 -8.56 -17.12
C ILE A 145 -22.64 -8.37 -17.12
N GLN A 146 -21.97 -8.75 -18.22
CA GLN A 146 -20.52 -8.60 -18.35
C GLN A 146 -20.08 -7.12 -18.25
N MET A 147 -20.80 -6.21 -18.91
CA MET A 147 -20.51 -4.77 -18.83
C MET A 147 -20.67 -4.22 -17.41
N GLN A 148 -21.68 -4.68 -16.68
CA GLN A 148 -21.91 -4.27 -15.29
C GLN A 148 -20.78 -4.77 -14.37
N GLN A 149 -20.37 -6.02 -14.52
CA GLN A 149 -19.24 -6.60 -13.77
C GLN A 149 -17.93 -5.86 -14.05
N GLN A 150 -17.61 -5.60 -15.32
CA GLN A 150 -16.41 -4.83 -15.70
C GLN A 150 -16.41 -3.42 -15.11
N ARG A 151 -17.56 -2.73 -15.16
CA ARG A 151 -17.69 -1.40 -14.55
C ARG A 151 -17.49 -1.46 -13.05
N TYR A 152 -18.08 -2.44 -12.38
CA TYR A 152 -17.93 -2.58 -10.93
C TYR A 152 -16.47 -2.84 -10.55
N GLN A 153 -15.81 -3.77 -11.24
CA GLN A 153 -14.39 -4.06 -11.06
C GLN A 153 -13.51 -2.82 -11.27
N GLN A 154 -13.80 -2.00 -12.28
CA GLN A 154 -13.06 -0.77 -12.53
C GLN A 154 -13.24 0.24 -11.40
N VAL A 155 -14.46 0.40 -10.87
CA VAL A 155 -14.73 1.31 -9.76
C VAL A 155 -14.02 0.84 -8.49
N VAL A 156 -14.12 -0.44 -8.14
CA VAL A 156 -13.40 -1.01 -6.97
C VAL A 156 -11.90 -0.77 -7.10
N ARG A 157 -11.32 -1.10 -8.27
CA ARG A 157 -9.90 -0.86 -8.54
C ARG A 157 -9.53 0.61 -8.36
N SER A 158 -10.30 1.54 -8.91
CA SER A 158 -10.04 2.98 -8.76
C SER A 158 -10.12 3.43 -7.30
N THR A 159 -11.09 2.95 -6.53
CA THR A 159 -11.18 3.21 -5.09
C THR A 159 -9.92 2.73 -4.36
N MET A 160 -9.44 1.52 -4.67
CA MET A 160 -8.22 0.98 -4.07
C MET A 160 -6.97 1.77 -4.46
N VAL A 161 -6.83 2.14 -5.74
CA VAL A 161 -5.70 2.95 -6.22
C VAL A 161 -5.65 4.29 -5.48
N LEU A 162 -6.78 4.98 -5.32
CA LEU A 162 -6.85 6.26 -4.63
C LEU A 162 -6.54 6.12 -3.14
N SER A 163 -7.16 5.15 -2.47
CA SER A 163 -6.98 4.92 -1.03
C SER A 163 -5.54 4.57 -0.69
N LEU A 164 -4.91 3.69 -1.47
CA LEU A 164 -3.51 3.31 -1.26
C LEU A 164 -2.55 4.42 -1.66
N THR A 165 -2.85 5.20 -2.70
CA THR A 165 -2.05 6.39 -3.02
C THR A 165 -2.01 7.35 -1.84
N GLU A 166 -3.16 7.63 -1.24
CA GLU A 166 -3.25 8.52 -0.09
C GLU A 166 -2.48 7.95 1.11
N LEU A 167 -2.68 6.68 1.45
CA LEU A 167 -1.97 6.01 2.54
C LEU A 167 -0.44 6.08 2.36
N LEU A 168 0.06 5.68 1.19
CA LEU A 168 1.49 5.62 0.88
C LEU A 168 2.13 7.01 0.88
N SER A 169 1.45 8.00 0.33
CA SER A 169 1.93 9.39 0.29
C SER A 169 1.94 10.00 1.69
N ARG A 170 0.91 9.72 2.50
CA ARG A 170 0.88 10.15 3.90
C ARG A 170 2.02 9.53 4.72
N ILE A 171 2.30 8.24 4.52
CA ILE A 171 3.42 7.57 5.19
C ILE A 171 4.75 8.18 4.73
N SER A 172 4.99 8.35 3.44
CA SER A 172 6.29 8.83 2.93
C SER A 172 6.60 10.28 3.34
N LEU A 173 5.58 11.11 3.53
CA LEU A 173 5.73 12.52 3.91
C LEU A 173 5.86 12.76 5.42
N LYS A 174 5.61 11.74 6.25
CA LYS A 174 5.77 11.87 7.70
C LYS A 174 7.23 12.15 8.07
N LYS A 175 7.39 12.87 9.19
CA LYS A 175 8.68 13.10 9.81
C LYS A 175 8.79 12.24 11.04
N ALA A 176 9.84 11.43 11.11
CA ALA A 176 10.07 10.55 12.26
C ALA A 176 10.21 11.33 13.57
N PHE A 177 10.77 12.54 13.52
CA PHE A 177 10.85 13.45 14.66
C PHE A 177 10.55 14.88 14.21
N GLN A 178 9.64 15.56 14.93
CA GLN A 178 9.56 17.02 14.88
C GLN A 178 10.69 17.58 15.74
N LYS A 179 11.54 18.45 15.16
CA LYS A 179 12.47 19.26 15.95
C LYS A 179 11.70 20.29 16.75
#